data_AF-A0A3G7TNI3-F1
#
_entry.id   AF-A0A3G7TNI3-F1
#
_cell.length_a   1.000
_cell.length_b   1.000
_cell.length_c   1.000
_cell.angle_alpha   90.00
_cell.angle_beta   90.00
_cell.angle_gamma   90.00
#
_symmetry.space_group_name_H-M   'P 1'
#
loop_
_entity.id
_entity.type
_entity.pdbx_description
1 polymer ?
#
loop_
_entity_poly.entity_id
_entity_poly.type
_entity_poly.pdbx_seq_one_letter_code
_entity_poly.pdbx_strand_id
1 'polypeptide(L)'
;MTTTITPSIAEKKPSHSRLRRVFRHLYVQVLLAIVLGIIFGHFYPSLGEEMKPLGDTFIKLIKMLIAPIIFCTVVSGIASMQSLKRIGRVGLKSLLYFEVLTTLALVIGLIGVNLMQPGTGMHINPATLDGHAIDSYSKLAHEQSVVGFLTHIVPSTVFGAFAEGDILQVLFISILFAFALQMLGAAGKPLLNLIDLVAQAFFRMVKIVMYVSPLGAFGGMAFTIGKYGVGSLGAYGNLLICYYVTALFLCS
;
A
#
# COMPACT_ATOMS: atom_id res chain seq x y z
N MET A 1 -16.14 -22.02 -70.99
CA MET A 1 -17.49 -21.44 -70.76
C MET A 1 -18.21 -22.43 -69.84
N THR A 2 -18.55 -22.18 -68.59
CA THR A 2 -18.82 -20.93 -67.88
C THR A 2 -18.62 -21.17 -66.38
N THR A 3 -17.91 -20.26 -65.76
CA THR A 3 -17.78 -20.04 -64.31
C THR A 3 -19.14 -19.82 -63.63
N THR A 4 -19.42 -20.53 -62.55
CA THR A 4 -20.33 -20.03 -61.50
C THR A 4 -19.62 -20.10 -60.16
N ILE A 5 -19.16 -18.92 -59.77
CA ILE A 5 -18.63 -18.53 -58.47
C ILE A 5 -19.81 -18.50 -57.49
N THR A 6 -19.76 -19.27 -56.41
CA THR A 6 -20.57 -19.02 -55.22
C THR A 6 -19.64 -18.46 -54.14
N PRO A 7 -19.90 -17.27 -53.60
CA PRO A 7 -18.95 -16.56 -52.78
C PRO A 7 -18.81 -17.23 -51.42
N SER A 8 -17.57 -17.50 -51.03
CA SER A 8 -17.19 -17.71 -49.64
C SER A 8 -17.66 -16.51 -48.84
N ILE A 9 -18.67 -16.71 -48.00
CA ILE A 9 -19.09 -15.71 -47.02
C ILE A 9 -17.94 -15.60 -46.03
N ALA A 10 -17.07 -14.61 -46.28
CA ALA A 10 -16.05 -14.18 -45.35
C ALA A 10 -16.77 -13.69 -44.09
N GLU A 11 -16.76 -14.52 -43.06
CA GLU A 11 -17.18 -14.16 -41.72
C GLU A 11 -16.25 -13.04 -41.22
N LYS A 12 -16.71 -11.79 -41.36
CA LYS A 12 -16.02 -10.62 -40.82
C LYS A 12 -16.07 -10.70 -39.30
N LYS A 13 -15.08 -11.38 -38.72
CA LYS A 13 -14.82 -11.37 -37.27
C LYS A 13 -14.86 -9.91 -36.81
N PRO A 14 -15.73 -9.53 -35.86
CA PRO A 14 -15.78 -8.15 -35.42
C PRO A 14 -14.42 -7.80 -34.86
N SER A 15 -13.74 -6.88 -35.55
CA SER A 15 -12.56 -6.20 -35.05
C SER A 15 -13.01 -5.34 -33.86
N HIS A 16 -13.18 -5.98 -32.71
CA HIS A 16 -13.31 -5.28 -31.45
C HIS A 16 -11.98 -4.59 -31.17
N SER A 17 -11.98 -3.30 -31.54
CA SER A 17 -10.95 -2.28 -31.39
C SER A 17 -9.98 -2.55 -30.24
N ARG A 18 -8.67 -2.45 -30.50
CA ARG A 18 -7.60 -2.48 -29.48
C ARG A 18 -7.88 -1.57 -28.27
N LEU A 19 -8.64 -0.48 -28.45
CA LEU A 19 -9.09 0.40 -27.36
C LEU A 19 -9.81 -0.33 -26.21
N ARG A 20 -10.69 -1.31 -26.51
CA ARG A 20 -11.42 -2.06 -25.47
C ARG A 20 -10.54 -3.06 -24.70
N ARG A 21 -9.30 -3.27 -25.16
CA ARG A 21 -8.28 -4.07 -24.46
C ARG A 21 -7.43 -3.19 -23.54
N VAL A 22 -7.10 -1.97 -23.98
CA VAL A 22 -6.35 -0.98 -23.18
C VAL A 22 -7.17 -0.49 -21.98
N PHE A 23 -8.46 -0.17 -22.16
CA PHE A 23 -9.37 0.20 -21.07
C PHE A 23 -9.68 -0.94 -20.08
N ARG A 24 -9.20 -2.16 -20.35
CA ARG A 24 -9.35 -3.32 -19.46
C ARG A 24 -8.22 -3.42 -18.43
N HIS A 25 -7.11 -2.72 -18.65
CA HIS A 25 -6.01 -2.69 -17.69
C HIS A 25 -6.37 -1.75 -16.53
N LEU A 26 -6.45 -2.31 -15.32
CA LEU A 26 -6.71 -1.55 -14.08
C LEU A 26 -5.81 -0.33 -13.95
N TYR A 27 -4.54 -0.44 -14.36
CA TYR A 27 -3.60 0.67 -14.35
C TYR A 27 -4.10 1.88 -15.16
N VAL A 28 -4.62 1.66 -16.36
CA VAL A 28 -5.15 2.73 -17.23
C VAL A 28 -6.43 3.32 -16.62
N GLN A 29 -7.27 2.48 -16.02
CA GLN A 29 -8.49 2.93 -15.33
C GLN A 29 -8.16 3.82 -14.12
N VAL A 30 -7.16 3.45 -13.32
CA VAL A 30 -6.71 4.22 -12.17
C VAL A 30 -6.09 5.54 -12.63
N LEU A 31 -5.24 5.53 -13.65
CA LEU A 31 -4.62 6.76 -14.17
C LEU A 31 -5.68 7.72 -14.72
N LEU A 32 -6.66 7.21 -15.47
CA LEU A 32 -7.77 8.02 -15.96
C LEU A 32 -8.61 8.57 -14.80
N ALA A 33 -8.90 7.75 -13.79
CA ALA A 33 -9.64 8.16 -12.61
C ALA A 33 -8.92 9.25 -11.79
N ILE A 34 -7.60 9.18 -11.68
CA ILE A 34 -6.76 10.22 -11.07
C ILE A 34 -6.88 11.53 -11.85
N VAL A 35 -6.71 11.49 -13.17
CA VAL A 35 -6.82 12.69 -14.03
C VAL A 35 -8.20 13.31 -13.93
N LEU A 36 -9.26 12.48 -14.00
CA LEU A 36 -10.64 12.94 -13.84
C LEU A 36 -10.89 13.51 -12.44
N GLY A 37 -10.32 12.92 -11.39
CA GLY A 37 -10.42 13.42 -10.01
C GLY A 37 -9.76 14.79 -9.85
N ILE A 38 -8.59 14.99 -10.45
CA ILE A 38 -7.89 16.28 -10.44
C ILE A 38 -8.72 17.35 -11.15
N ILE A 39 -9.23 17.04 -12.36
CA ILE A 39 -10.08 17.96 -13.13
C ILE A 39 -11.34 18.31 -12.31
N PHE A 40 -12.02 17.31 -11.78
CA PHE A 40 -13.23 17.49 -10.99
C PHE A 40 -12.99 18.35 -9.74
N GLY A 41 -11.95 18.04 -8.95
CA GLY A 41 -11.59 18.81 -7.76
C GLY A 41 -11.14 20.24 -8.07
N HIS A 42 -10.61 20.52 -9.27
CA HIS A 42 -10.24 21.86 -9.68
C HIS A 42 -11.47 22.72 -10.08
N PHE A 43 -12.39 22.16 -10.86
CA PHE A 43 -13.58 22.89 -11.33
C PHE A 43 -14.69 22.97 -10.27
N TYR A 44 -14.79 21.96 -9.39
CA TYR A 44 -15.81 21.87 -8.34
C TYR A 44 -15.16 21.57 -6.98
N PRO A 45 -14.43 22.52 -6.37
CA PRO A 45 -13.65 22.27 -5.16
C PRO A 45 -14.51 21.87 -3.95
N SER A 46 -15.68 22.48 -3.76
CA SER A 46 -16.61 22.12 -2.67
C SER A 46 -17.10 20.66 -2.78
N LEU A 47 -17.52 20.25 -3.97
CA LEU A 47 -17.91 18.86 -4.24
C LEU A 47 -16.71 17.91 -4.17
N GLY A 48 -15.52 18.37 -4.56
CA GLY A 48 -14.27 17.60 -4.44
C GLY A 48 -13.95 17.24 -2.99
N GLU A 49 -14.13 18.18 -2.05
CA GLU A 49 -13.95 17.91 -0.62
C GLU A 49 -14.92 16.84 -0.10
N GLU A 50 -16.17 16.86 -0.57
CA GLU A 50 -17.20 15.88 -0.23
C GLU A 50 -16.92 14.48 -0.78
N MET A 51 -15.99 14.32 -1.74
CA MET A 51 -15.59 13.01 -2.26
C MET A 51 -14.63 12.24 -1.34
N LYS A 52 -14.17 12.84 -0.23
CA LYS A 52 -13.31 12.18 0.77
C LYS A 52 -13.77 10.77 1.21
N PRO A 53 -15.07 10.52 1.47
CA PRO A 53 -15.54 9.21 1.90
C PRO A 53 -15.25 8.10 0.89
N LEU A 54 -15.17 8.39 -0.41
CA LEU A 54 -14.83 7.39 -1.43
C LEU A 54 -13.39 6.90 -1.26
N GLY A 55 -12.46 7.84 -1.06
CA GLY A 55 -11.04 7.54 -0.80
C GLY A 55 -10.83 6.83 0.54
N ASP A 56 -11.41 7.36 1.60
CA ASP A 56 -11.30 6.80 2.95
C ASP A 56 -11.88 5.39 3.03
N THR A 57 -13.04 5.16 2.42
CA THR A 57 -13.68 3.83 2.41
C THR A 57 -12.83 2.84 1.63
N PHE A 58 -12.25 3.23 0.50
CA PHE A 58 -11.34 2.36 -0.25
C PHE A 58 -10.10 1.98 0.59
N ILE A 59 -9.45 2.96 1.24
CA ILE A 59 -8.30 2.69 2.11
C ILE A 59 -8.71 1.78 3.28
N LYS A 60 -9.88 2.01 3.89
CA LYS A 60 -10.42 1.18 4.97
C LYS A 60 -10.67 -0.27 4.53
N LEU A 61 -11.20 -0.48 3.33
CA LEU A 61 -11.38 -1.81 2.73
C LEU A 61 -10.04 -2.54 2.56
N ILE A 62 -9.01 -1.84 2.07
CA ILE A 62 -7.67 -2.41 1.97
C ILE A 62 -7.10 -2.71 3.35
N LYS A 63 -7.16 -1.76 4.30
CA LYS A 63 -6.62 -1.91 5.66
C LYS A 63 -7.23 -3.11 6.39
N MET A 64 -8.53 -3.36 6.23
CA MET A 64 -9.22 -4.52 6.80
C MET A 64 -8.63 -5.86 6.34
N LEU A 65 -8.14 -5.94 5.09
CA LEU A 65 -7.57 -7.16 4.53
C LEU A 65 -6.10 -7.36 4.93
N ILE A 66 -5.37 -6.30 5.27
CA ILE A 66 -3.93 -6.36 5.55
C ILE A 66 -3.63 -7.29 6.74
N ALA A 67 -4.29 -7.09 7.88
CA ALA A 67 -4.01 -7.86 9.10
C ALA A 67 -4.12 -9.39 8.91
N PRO A 68 -5.25 -9.95 8.41
CA PRO A 68 -5.36 -11.39 8.18
C PRO A 68 -4.42 -11.90 7.08
N ILE A 69 -4.14 -11.10 6.04
CA ILE A 69 -3.19 -11.49 4.98
C ILE A 69 -1.79 -11.64 5.54
N ILE A 70 -1.34 -10.67 6.33
CA ILE A 70 -0.02 -10.70 6.97
C ILE A 70 0.08 -11.94 7.85
N PHE A 71 -0.93 -12.21 8.68
CA PHE A 71 -0.93 -13.41 9.53
C PHE A 71 -0.77 -14.69 8.72
N CYS A 72 -1.62 -14.92 7.73
CA CYS A 72 -1.55 -16.16 6.96
C CYS A 72 -0.23 -16.27 6.17
N THR A 73 0.24 -15.16 5.59
CA THR A 73 1.47 -15.14 4.77
C THR A 73 2.71 -15.38 5.62
N VAL A 74 2.79 -14.79 6.82
CA VAL A 74 3.93 -14.97 7.72
C VAL A 74 3.92 -16.37 8.34
N VAL A 75 2.75 -16.86 8.77
CA VAL A 75 2.63 -18.22 9.31
C VAL A 75 3.03 -19.25 8.27
N SER A 76 2.45 -19.19 7.06
CA SER A 76 2.79 -20.07 5.95
C SER A 76 4.27 -19.96 5.56
N GLY A 77 4.78 -18.73 5.42
CA GLY A 77 6.16 -18.46 5.02
C GLY A 77 7.17 -19.05 5.99
N ILE A 78 6.97 -18.88 7.30
CA ILE A 78 7.86 -19.42 8.33
C ILE A 78 7.70 -20.94 8.45
N ALA A 79 6.47 -21.44 8.52
CA ALA A 79 6.21 -22.87 8.76
C ALA A 79 6.50 -23.76 7.53
N SER A 80 6.67 -23.17 6.34
CA SER A 80 7.21 -23.87 5.16
C SER A 80 8.71 -24.20 5.29
N MET A 81 9.43 -23.55 6.21
CA MET A 81 10.86 -23.76 6.41
C MET A 81 11.14 -24.89 7.41
N GLN A 82 11.79 -25.95 6.94
CA GLN A 82 12.05 -27.16 7.74
C GLN A 82 12.97 -26.98 8.97
N SER A 83 13.62 -25.82 9.17
CA SER A 83 14.55 -25.64 10.29
C SER A 83 14.48 -24.27 10.97
N LEU A 84 14.27 -24.29 12.29
CA LEU A 84 14.26 -23.10 13.16
C LEU A 84 15.58 -22.32 13.08
N LYS A 85 16.73 -23.01 13.01
CA LYS A 85 18.04 -22.36 12.88
C LYS A 85 18.17 -21.57 11.57
N ARG A 86 17.55 -22.04 10.48
CA ARG A 86 17.55 -21.33 9.20
C ARG A 86 16.61 -20.12 9.26
N ILE A 87 15.43 -20.26 9.86
CA ILE A 87 14.47 -19.15 10.07
C ILE A 87 15.15 -18.00 10.83
N GLY A 88 15.76 -18.28 11.99
CA GLY A 88 16.43 -17.26 12.79
C GLY A 88 17.59 -16.58 12.07
N ARG A 89 18.39 -17.34 11.31
CA ARG A 89 19.50 -16.78 10.51
C ARG A 89 19.00 -15.91 9.36
N VAL A 90 17.94 -16.33 8.67
CA VAL A 90 17.33 -15.55 7.58
C VAL A 90 16.68 -14.30 8.16
N GLY A 91 15.94 -14.40 9.26
CA GLY A 91 15.33 -13.26 9.94
C GLY A 91 16.36 -12.22 10.39
N LEU A 92 17.45 -12.64 11.05
CA LEU A 92 18.51 -11.74 11.48
C LEU A 92 19.23 -11.09 10.29
N LYS A 93 19.53 -11.86 9.24
CA LYS A 93 20.09 -11.30 8.00
C LYS A 93 19.14 -10.27 7.40
N SER A 94 17.86 -10.60 7.26
CA SER A 94 16.85 -9.68 6.72
C SER A 94 16.72 -8.42 7.57
N LEU A 95 16.79 -8.50 8.90
CA LEU A 95 16.74 -7.34 9.78
C LEU A 95 17.97 -6.44 9.59
N LEU A 96 19.18 -7.02 9.54
CA LEU A 96 20.40 -6.26 9.24
C LEU A 96 20.35 -5.62 7.84
N TYR A 97 19.88 -6.36 6.83
CA TYR A 97 19.69 -5.83 5.48
C TYR A 97 18.65 -4.69 5.46
N PHE A 98 17.53 -4.85 6.18
CA PHE A 98 16.47 -3.84 6.27
C PHE A 98 16.95 -2.58 6.97
N GLU A 99 17.68 -2.71 8.07
CA GLU A 99 18.24 -1.58 8.82
C GLU A 99 19.23 -0.80 7.95
N VAL A 100 20.24 -1.48 7.39
CA VAL A 100 21.26 -0.83 6.54
C VAL A 100 20.62 -0.17 5.31
N LEU A 101 19.69 -0.86 4.63
CA LEU A 101 19.01 -0.32 3.46
C LEU A 101 18.13 0.88 3.82
N THR A 102 17.44 0.85 4.96
CA THR A 102 16.58 1.95 5.40
C THR A 102 17.41 3.14 5.85
N THR A 103 18.50 2.95 6.59
CA THR A 103 19.43 4.03 6.94
C THR A 103 20.02 4.68 5.70
N LEU A 104 20.46 3.87 4.72
CA LEU A 104 20.98 4.39 3.46
C LEU A 104 19.92 5.18 2.69
N ALA A 105 18.70 4.63 2.57
CA ALA A 105 17.58 5.29 1.91
C ALA A 105 17.19 6.62 2.60
N LEU A 106 17.20 6.66 3.94
CA LEU A 106 16.93 7.87 4.71
C LEU A 106 18.02 8.93 4.52
N VAL A 107 19.30 8.54 4.54
CA VAL A 107 20.42 9.47 4.32
C VAL A 107 20.35 10.09 2.92
N ILE A 108 20.15 9.26 1.89
CA ILE A 108 20.09 9.76 0.51
C ILE A 108 18.81 10.58 0.30
N GLY A 109 17.67 10.15 0.85
CA GLY A 109 16.43 10.92 0.82
C GLY A 109 16.58 12.29 1.50
N LEU A 110 17.28 12.34 2.63
CA LEU A 110 17.58 13.59 3.35
C LEU A 110 18.48 14.51 2.51
N ILE A 111 19.52 13.96 1.87
CA ILE A 111 20.39 14.72 0.95
C ILE A 111 19.57 15.26 -0.24
N GLY A 112 18.76 14.42 -0.89
CA GLY A 112 17.93 14.81 -2.02
C GLY A 112 16.93 15.92 -1.67
N VAL A 113 16.24 15.79 -0.52
CA VAL A 113 15.32 16.82 -0.01
C VAL A 113 16.06 18.09 0.38
N ASN A 114 17.25 18.00 0.99
CA ASN A 114 18.04 19.18 1.36
C ASN A 114 18.54 19.96 0.14
N LEU A 115 18.88 19.26 -0.95
CA LEU A 115 19.34 19.85 -2.21
C LEU A 115 18.20 20.41 -3.06
N MET A 116 17.10 19.66 -3.24
CA MET A 116 15.98 20.07 -4.09
C MET A 116 14.98 20.98 -3.37
N GLN A 117 15.02 21.01 -2.03
CA GLN A 117 14.10 21.75 -1.16
C GLN A 117 12.66 21.77 -1.67
N PRO A 118 12.03 20.60 -1.92
CA PRO A 118 10.67 20.52 -2.43
C PRO A 118 9.69 21.10 -1.39
N GLY A 119 9.45 22.41 -1.46
CA GLY A 119 8.70 23.14 -0.43
C GLY A 119 8.95 24.66 -0.40
N THR A 120 10.01 25.18 -1.03
CA THR A 120 10.37 26.62 -1.05
C THR A 120 9.38 27.55 -1.78
N GLY A 121 8.18 27.07 -2.13
CA GLY A 121 7.06 27.87 -2.62
C GLY A 121 5.75 27.68 -1.84
N MET A 122 5.75 26.85 -0.80
CA MET A 122 4.65 26.77 0.16
C MET A 122 4.90 27.84 1.21
N HIS A 123 4.15 28.96 1.16
CA HIS A 123 4.15 30.02 2.19
C HIS A 123 3.58 29.51 3.53
N ILE A 124 4.12 28.42 4.07
CA ILE A 124 3.87 27.97 5.42
C ILE A 124 4.89 28.71 6.27
N ASN A 125 4.53 29.92 6.69
CA ASN A 125 5.34 30.71 7.60
C ASN A 125 5.44 29.94 8.93
N PRO A 126 6.62 29.45 9.36
CA PRO A 126 6.77 28.68 10.60
C PRO A 126 6.37 29.49 11.85
N ALA A 127 6.34 30.81 11.74
CA ALA A 127 5.92 31.73 12.79
C ALA A 127 4.39 31.84 12.97
N THR A 128 3.59 31.30 12.04
CA THR A 128 2.12 31.21 12.15
C THR A 128 1.63 29.79 12.46
N LEU A 129 2.55 28.84 12.71
CA LEU A 129 2.19 27.53 13.23
C LEU A 129 1.86 27.66 14.72
N ASP A 130 0.59 27.41 15.03
CA ASP A 130 0.06 27.39 16.39
C ASP A 130 0.87 26.39 17.24
N GLY A 131 1.59 26.90 18.25
CA GLY A 131 2.50 26.10 19.10
C GLY A 131 1.79 24.94 19.80
N HIS A 132 0.46 25.02 19.94
CA HIS A 132 -0.38 23.94 20.46
C HIS A 132 -0.41 22.68 19.58
N ALA A 133 -0.27 22.80 18.25
CA ALA A 133 -0.20 21.64 17.38
C ALA A 133 1.11 20.86 17.60
N ILE A 134 2.23 21.56 17.79
CA ILE A 134 3.55 20.97 18.01
C ILE A 134 3.63 20.28 19.38
N ASP A 135 2.96 20.83 20.38
CA ASP A 135 2.94 20.29 21.75
C ASP A 135 2.34 18.87 21.82
N SER A 136 1.33 18.59 20.98
CA SER A 136 0.74 17.25 20.86
C SER A 136 1.69 16.23 20.19
N TYR A 137 2.45 16.64 19.17
CA TYR A 137 3.47 15.79 18.54
C TYR A 137 4.69 15.57 19.45
N SER A 138 5.08 16.58 20.23
CA SER A 138 6.20 16.51 21.18
C SER A 138 5.88 15.56 22.34
N LYS A 139 4.62 15.55 22.82
CA LYS A 139 4.15 14.57 23.82
C LYS A 139 4.12 13.15 23.27
N LEU A 140 3.61 12.94 22.05
CA LEU A 140 3.64 11.62 21.38
C LEU A 140 5.08 11.11 21.15
N ALA A 141 6.01 12.01 20.81
CA ALA A 141 7.43 11.66 20.67
C ALA A 141 8.08 11.30 22.02
N HIS A 142 7.68 11.96 23.11
CA HIS A 142 8.16 11.64 24.46
C HIS A 142 7.53 10.35 25.04
N GLU A 143 6.31 9.99 24.65
CA GLU A 143 5.65 8.73 25.04
C GLU A 143 6.18 7.50 24.29
N GLN A 144 6.89 7.68 23.17
CA GLN A 144 7.65 6.61 22.50
C GLN A 144 8.95 6.28 23.25
N SER A 145 8.82 5.87 24.52
CA SER A 145 9.91 5.17 25.21
C SER A 145 10.15 3.83 24.52
N VAL A 146 11.42 3.43 24.37
CA VAL A 146 11.80 2.09 23.84
C VAL A 146 11.07 0.98 24.59
N VAL A 147 10.88 1.16 25.90
CA VAL A 147 10.15 0.21 26.75
C VAL A 147 8.66 0.18 26.41
N GLY A 148 8.05 1.34 26.15
CA GLY A 148 6.65 1.46 25.72
C GLY A 148 6.41 0.78 24.37
N PHE A 149 7.31 1.00 23.41
CA PHE A 149 7.28 0.32 22.11
C PHE A 149 7.40 -1.20 22.25
N LEU A 150 8.37 -1.71 23.01
CA LEU A 150 8.56 -3.16 23.22
C LEU A 150 7.35 -3.80 23.92
N THR A 151 6.76 -3.10 24.89
CA THR A 151 5.56 -3.59 25.61
C THR A 151 4.36 -3.62 24.67
N HIS A 152 4.23 -2.67 23.75
CA HIS A 152 3.16 -2.60 22.77
C HIS A 152 3.21 -3.72 21.72
N ILE A 153 4.35 -4.36 21.50
CA ILE A 153 4.48 -5.53 20.60
C ILE A 153 3.64 -6.70 21.11
N VAL A 154 3.48 -6.83 22.43
CA VAL A 154 2.72 -7.92 23.05
C VAL A 154 1.27 -7.45 23.25
N PRO A 155 0.31 -7.96 22.45
CA PRO A 155 -1.08 -7.57 22.59
C PRO A 155 -1.68 -8.14 23.87
N SER A 156 -2.65 -7.43 24.44
CA SER A 156 -3.43 -7.91 25.59
C SER A 156 -4.25 -9.16 25.25
N THR A 157 -4.72 -9.27 24.01
CA THR A 157 -5.48 -10.41 23.51
C THR A 157 -5.12 -10.73 22.06
N VAL A 158 -5.17 -12.01 21.69
CA VAL A 158 -4.87 -12.47 20.32
C VAL A 158 -5.77 -11.79 19.29
N PHE A 159 -7.08 -11.76 19.54
CA PHE A 159 -8.05 -11.18 18.62
C PHE A 159 -8.09 -9.64 18.63
N GLY A 160 -7.68 -9.00 19.73
CA GLY A 160 -7.59 -7.54 19.83
C GLY A 160 -6.64 -6.95 18.79
N ALA A 161 -5.49 -7.60 18.58
CA ALA A 161 -4.50 -7.22 17.56
C ALA A 161 -5.12 -7.15 16.14
N PHE A 162 -5.99 -8.10 15.80
CA PHE A 162 -6.67 -8.12 14.51
C PHE A 162 -7.81 -7.10 14.43
N ALA A 163 -8.49 -6.83 15.55
CA ALA A 163 -9.60 -5.89 15.62
C ALA A 163 -9.12 -4.42 15.54
N GLU A 164 -8.04 -4.11 16.24
CA GLU A 164 -7.39 -2.79 16.22
C GLU A 164 -6.59 -2.57 14.92
N GLY A 165 -6.20 -3.66 14.26
CA GLY A 165 -5.45 -3.63 13.01
C GLY A 165 -4.00 -3.18 13.21
N ASP A 166 -3.42 -3.47 14.37
CA ASP A 166 -2.00 -3.23 14.64
C ASP A 166 -1.16 -4.31 13.95
N ILE A 167 -0.41 -3.87 12.95
CA ILE A 167 0.43 -4.74 12.13
C ILE A 167 1.55 -5.39 12.97
N LEU A 168 2.13 -4.65 13.92
CA LEU A 168 3.27 -5.14 14.69
C LEU A 168 2.87 -6.25 15.65
N GLN A 169 1.74 -6.08 16.34
CA GLN A 169 1.18 -7.11 17.21
C GLN A 169 0.73 -8.36 16.42
N VAL A 170 0.09 -8.16 15.26
CA VAL A 170 -0.29 -9.27 14.37
C VAL A 170 0.95 -10.04 13.91
N LEU A 171 2.03 -9.36 13.53
CA LEU A 171 3.30 -10.00 13.16
C LEU A 171 3.87 -10.83 14.32
N PHE A 172 3.87 -10.30 15.53
CA PHE A 172 4.37 -11.01 16.72
C PHE A 172 3.58 -12.31 16.99
N ILE A 173 2.25 -12.24 16.99
CA ILE A 173 1.37 -13.43 17.12
C ILE A 173 1.67 -14.42 16.00
N SER A 174 1.80 -13.96 14.76
CA SER A 174 2.04 -14.80 13.58
C SER A 174 3.34 -15.60 13.72
N ILE A 175 4.41 -14.96 14.20
CA ILE A 175 5.72 -15.60 14.40
C ILE A 175 5.62 -16.67 15.50
N LEU A 176 5.00 -16.35 16.65
CA LEU A 176 4.82 -17.32 17.73
C LEU A 176 3.97 -18.51 17.29
N PHE A 177 2.87 -18.25 16.58
CA PHE A 177 1.99 -19.29 16.06
C PHE A 177 2.70 -20.18 15.03
N ALA A 178 3.50 -19.59 14.14
CA ALA A 178 4.30 -20.35 13.18
C ALA A 178 5.30 -21.29 13.86
N PHE A 179 5.99 -20.81 14.90
CA PHE A 179 6.92 -21.65 15.66
C PHE A 179 6.19 -22.78 16.38
N ALA A 180 5.05 -22.50 17.02
CA ALA A 180 4.24 -23.54 17.65
C ALA A 180 3.81 -24.60 16.62
N LEU A 181 3.32 -24.18 15.45
CA LEU A 181 2.91 -25.09 14.38
C LEU A 181 4.07 -25.94 13.84
N GLN A 182 5.27 -25.35 13.75
CA GLN A 182 6.48 -26.05 13.35
C GLN A 182 6.90 -27.12 14.36
N MET A 183 6.71 -26.86 15.66
CA MET A 183 6.97 -27.82 16.75
C MET A 183 6.01 -29.00 16.74
N LEU A 184 4.77 -28.82 16.26
CA LEU A 184 3.81 -29.92 16.07
C LEU A 184 4.21 -30.88 14.92
N GLY A 185 5.14 -30.49 14.05
CA GLY A 185 5.64 -31.32 12.96
C GLY A 185 4.53 -31.81 12.01
N ALA A 186 4.44 -33.12 11.79
CA ALA A 186 3.47 -33.69 10.85
C ALA A 186 2.00 -33.43 11.25
N ALA A 187 1.72 -33.32 12.55
CA ALA A 187 0.37 -33.04 13.05
C ALA A 187 -0.11 -31.61 12.71
N GLY A 188 0.81 -30.67 12.51
CA GLY A 188 0.49 -29.30 12.11
C GLY A 188 0.19 -29.11 10.61
N LYS A 189 0.52 -30.07 9.76
CA LYS A 189 0.38 -29.96 8.29
C LYS A 189 -1.05 -29.67 7.81
N PRO A 190 -2.11 -30.33 8.33
CA PRO A 190 -3.48 -30.03 7.89
C PRO A 190 -3.89 -28.58 8.19
N LEU A 191 -3.45 -28.04 9.33
CA LEU A 191 -3.74 -26.67 9.72
C LEU A 191 -2.95 -25.66 8.88
N LEU A 192 -1.69 -25.96 8.55
CA LEU A 192 -0.90 -25.15 7.61
C LEU A 192 -1.57 -25.05 6.24
N ASN A 193 -2.02 -26.19 5.69
CA ASN A 193 -2.73 -26.22 4.41
C ASN A 193 -4.03 -25.41 4.45
N LEU A 194 -4.76 -25.44 5.58
CA LEU A 194 -5.95 -24.62 5.77
C LEU A 194 -5.60 -23.12 5.76
N ILE A 195 -4.52 -22.73 6.45
CA ILE A 195 -4.04 -21.34 6.48
C ILE A 195 -3.63 -20.88 5.08
N ASP A 196 -2.99 -21.73 4.28
CA ASP A 196 -2.65 -21.41 2.89
C ASP A 196 -3.88 -21.18 2.02
N LEU A 197 -4.92 -22.00 2.18
CA LEU A 197 -6.19 -21.83 1.47
C LEU A 197 -6.88 -20.53 1.88
N VAL A 198 -6.86 -20.21 3.18
CA VAL A 198 -7.39 -18.95 3.71
C VAL A 198 -6.59 -17.76 3.17
N ALA A 199 -5.25 -17.83 3.11
CA ALA A 199 -4.41 -16.80 2.52
C ALA A 199 -4.80 -16.55 1.06
N GLN A 200 -4.97 -17.61 0.28
CA GLN A 200 -5.41 -17.51 -1.12
C GLN A 200 -6.81 -16.90 -1.25
N ALA A 201 -7.73 -17.20 -0.33
CA ALA A 201 -9.05 -16.57 -0.29
C ALA A 201 -8.93 -15.06 -0.03
N PHE A 202 -8.09 -14.64 0.92
CA PHE A 202 -7.81 -13.21 1.16
C PHE A 202 -7.16 -12.53 -0.05
N PHE A 203 -6.20 -13.17 -0.73
CA PHE A 203 -5.62 -12.62 -1.97
C PHE A 203 -6.66 -12.47 -3.09
N ARG A 204 -7.65 -13.37 -3.17
CA ARG A 204 -8.78 -13.21 -4.12
C ARG A 204 -9.68 -12.04 -3.70
N MET A 205 -9.93 -11.84 -2.41
CA MET A 205 -10.67 -10.66 -1.94
C MET A 205 -9.94 -9.35 -2.28
N VAL A 206 -8.61 -9.31 -2.15
CA VAL A 206 -7.81 -8.14 -2.60
C VAL A 206 -8.04 -7.87 -4.08
N LYS A 207 -8.03 -8.90 -4.94
CA LYS A 207 -8.33 -8.72 -6.38
C LYS A 207 -9.72 -8.13 -6.62
N ILE A 208 -10.73 -8.52 -5.83
CA ILE A 208 -12.08 -7.95 -5.92
C ILE A 208 -12.07 -6.47 -5.51
N VAL A 209 -11.44 -6.15 -4.38
CA VAL A 209 -11.34 -4.75 -3.90
C VAL A 209 -10.55 -3.88 -4.87
N MET A 210 -9.55 -4.42 -5.58
CA MET A 210 -8.82 -3.69 -6.60
C MET A 210 -9.71 -3.20 -7.76
N TYR A 211 -10.84 -3.84 -8.08
CA TYR A 211 -11.76 -3.29 -9.10
C TYR A 211 -12.40 -1.97 -8.66
N VAL A 212 -12.48 -1.70 -7.35
CA VAL A 212 -12.99 -0.45 -6.78
C VAL A 212 -11.88 0.61 -6.69
N SER A 213 -10.61 0.25 -6.92
CA SER A 213 -9.47 1.18 -6.79
C SER A 213 -9.55 2.43 -7.66
N PRO A 214 -10.09 2.40 -8.91
CA PRO A 214 -10.25 3.62 -9.70
C PRO A 214 -11.16 4.64 -8.99
N LEU A 215 -12.24 4.18 -8.35
CA LEU A 215 -13.16 5.04 -7.63
C LEU A 215 -12.52 5.65 -6.37
N GLY A 216 -11.73 4.84 -5.64
CA GLY A 216 -10.95 5.32 -4.49
C GLY A 216 -9.90 6.36 -4.91
N ALA A 217 -9.19 6.13 -6.01
CA ALA A 217 -8.20 7.06 -6.55
C ALA A 217 -8.83 8.37 -7.05
N PHE A 218 -9.99 8.29 -7.71
CA PHE A 218 -10.78 9.47 -8.08
C PHE A 218 -11.15 10.29 -6.85
N GLY A 219 -11.78 9.66 -5.84
CA GLY A 219 -12.23 10.35 -4.64
C GLY A 219 -11.09 10.97 -3.83
N GLY A 220 -9.97 10.25 -3.70
CA GLY A 220 -8.78 10.74 -3.02
C GLY A 220 -8.17 11.96 -3.71
N MET A 221 -7.99 11.91 -5.04
CA MET A 221 -7.41 13.02 -5.80
C MET A 221 -8.37 14.21 -5.91
N ALA A 222 -9.67 13.97 -6.04
CA ALA A 222 -10.69 15.03 -6.01
C ALA A 222 -10.69 15.76 -4.66
N PHE A 223 -10.59 15.03 -3.55
CA PHE A 223 -10.47 15.61 -2.21
C PHE A 223 -9.18 16.43 -2.04
N THR A 224 -8.03 15.87 -2.44
CA THR A 224 -6.75 16.57 -2.29
C THR A 224 -6.73 17.88 -3.08
N ILE A 225 -7.24 17.88 -4.31
CA ILE A 225 -7.28 19.08 -5.14
C ILE A 225 -8.39 20.04 -4.72
N GLY A 226 -9.54 19.54 -4.27
CA GLY A 226 -10.62 20.38 -3.76
C GLY A 226 -10.21 21.15 -2.50
N LYS A 227 -9.54 20.47 -1.56
CA LYS A 227 -9.13 21.04 -0.27
C LYS A 227 -7.84 21.85 -0.31
N TYR A 228 -6.82 21.35 -1.00
CA TYR A 228 -5.48 21.94 -1.01
C TYR A 228 -5.14 22.67 -2.31
N GLY A 229 -6.07 22.70 -3.27
CA GLY A 229 -5.91 23.35 -4.56
C GLY A 229 -4.92 22.63 -5.49
N VAL A 230 -4.88 23.07 -6.74
CA VAL A 230 -3.95 22.52 -7.76
C VAL A 230 -2.48 22.80 -7.46
N GLY A 231 -2.17 23.82 -6.66
CA GLY A 231 -0.81 24.12 -6.20
C GLY A 231 -0.18 22.98 -5.38
N SER A 232 -1.00 22.22 -4.64
CA SER A 232 -0.55 21.04 -3.90
C SER A 232 0.01 19.95 -4.82
N LEU A 233 -0.52 19.81 -6.03
CA LEU A 233 -0.06 18.84 -7.03
C LEU A 233 1.38 19.14 -7.48
N GLY A 234 1.76 20.43 -7.51
CA GLY A 234 3.14 20.84 -7.78
C GLY A 234 4.11 20.40 -6.68
N ALA A 235 3.72 20.54 -5.41
CA ALA A 235 4.53 20.08 -4.28
C ALA A 235 4.67 18.54 -4.25
N TYR A 236 3.56 17.80 -4.42
CA TYR A 236 3.60 16.34 -4.53
C TYR A 236 4.37 15.88 -5.77
N GLY A 237 4.21 16.58 -6.89
CA GLY A 237 4.95 16.31 -8.12
C GLY A 237 6.46 16.50 -7.95
N ASN A 238 6.90 17.60 -7.34
CA ASN A 238 8.31 17.84 -7.06
C ASN A 238 8.88 16.79 -6.08
N LEU A 239 8.09 16.40 -5.08
CA LEU A 239 8.48 15.32 -4.16
C LEU A 239 8.62 13.97 -4.89
N LEU A 240 7.71 13.64 -5.81
CA LEU A 240 7.83 12.44 -6.65
C LEU A 240 9.03 12.50 -7.59
N ILE A 241 9.31 13.65 -8.21
CA ILE A 241 10.49 13.84 -9.07
C ILE A 241 11.77 13.66 -8.24
N CYS A 242 11.85 14.30 -7.07
CA CYS A 242 12.97 14.14 -6.15
C CYS A 242 13.17 12.66 -5.77
N TYR A 243 12.07 11.96 -5.45
CA TYR A 243 12.10 10.52 -5.16
C TYR A 243 12.62 9.70 -6.35
N TYR A 244 12.11 9.92 -7.57
CA TYR A 244 12.55 9.18 -8.76
C TYR A 244 13.99 9.47 -9.15
N VAL A 245 14.45 10.72 -9.05
CA VAL A 245 15.84 11.11 -9.31
C VAL A 245 16.77 10.44 -8.29
N THR A 246 16.38 10.47 -7.01
CA THR A 246 17.13 9.82 -5.94
C THR A 246 17.18 8.30 -6.12
N ALA A 247 16.04 7.69 -6.48
CA ALA A 247 15.95 6.26 -6.73
C ALA A 247 16.77 5.83 -7.96
N LEU A 248 16.78 6.63 -9.04
CA LEU A 248 17.64 6.38 -10.20
C LEU A 248 19.10 6.43 -9.81
N PHE A 249 19.54 7.45 -9.06
CA PHE A 249 20.91 7.56 -8.54
C PHE A 249 21.34 6.39 -7.66
N LEU A 250 20.39 5.77 -6.94
CA LEU A 250 20.65 4.62 -6.07
C LEU A 250 20.69 3.29 -6.84
N CYS A 251 19.94 3.20 -7.95
CA CYS A 251 19.78 1.97 -8.74
C CYS A 251 20.76 1.87 -9.93
N SER A 252 21.41 2.99 -10.31
CA SER A 252 22.50 3.08 -11.29
C SER A 252 23.87 2.99 -10.63
#